data_AF-A0A938E2X4-F1
#
_entry.id   AF-A0A938E2X4-F1
#
_cell.length_a   1.000
_cell.length_b   1.000
_cell.length_c   1.000
_cell.angle_alpha   90.00
_cell.angle_beta   90.00
_cell.angle_gamma   90.00
#
_symmetry.space_group_name_H-M   'P 1'
#
loop_
_entity.id
_entity.type
_entity.pdbx_description
1 polymer ?
#
loop_
_entity_poly.entity_id
_entity_poly.type
_entity_poly.pdbx_seq_one_letter_code
_entity_poly.pdbx_strand_id
1 'polypeptide(L)'
;MSDPGGMLTGMGCTDFDCDIEFPPTLTATSPLALFEELRGVVERCLAHGDCFFIVESEVVHRYVQGLVDDDGLVLESVSNTSLGNECATEHGLSAEDQRHLARLGWAPPDERNPNWFRHLDADAHHPAALAAEILVRTLLEVHRAEPPDLDLIVCHAAEPAERVPVGADPNR
;
A
#
# COMPACT_ATOMS: atom_id res chain seq x y z
N MET A 1 25.07 -32.24 8.24
CA MET A 1 24.24 -32.11 9.46
C MET A 1 24.16 -30.62 9.74
N SER A 2 22.92 -30.10 9.77
CA SER A 2 22.49 -28.77 10.25
C SER A 2 23.00 -27.56 9.44
N ASP A 3 22.22 -26.59 8.96
CA ASP A 3 20.79 -26.25 9.00
C ASP A 3 20.48 -25.37 7.77
N PRO A 4 19.29 -25.45 7.14
CA PRO A 4 18.80 -24.50 6.14
C PRO A 4 17.76 -23.56 6.78
N GLY A 5 17.90 -22.24 6.61
CA GLY A 5 16.83 -21.30 6.96
C GLY A 5 17.33 -20.03 7.63
N GLY A 6 17.49 -18.98 6.82
CA GLY A 6 17.54 -17.60 7.28
C GLY A 6 16.43 -16.83 6.57
N MET A 7 15.17 -17.14 6.89
CA MET A 7 14.07 -16.23 6.64
C MET A 7 14.33 -14.98 7.47
N LEU A 8 14.42 -13.82 6.83
CA LEU A 8 14.21 -12.55 7.51
C LEU A 8 12.70 -12.36 7.70
N THR A 9 12.14 -13.13 8.63
CA THR A 9 10.96 -12.73 9.41
C THR A 9 11.42 -11.64 10.37
N GLY A 10 10.84 -10.45 10.29
CA GLY A 10 11.00 -9.47 11.37
C GLY A 10 11.21 -8.02 10.92
N MET A 11 10.21 -7.43 10.28
CA MET A 11 9.81 -6.09 10.65
C MET A 11 8.49 -6.25 11.39
N GLY A 12 8.60 -6.69 12.64
CA GLY A 12 7.46 -6.95 13.49
C GLY A 12 6.72 -5.64 13.75
N CYS A 13 5.48 -5.55 13.27
CA CYS A 13 4.46 -4.73 13.92
C CYS A 13 4.15 -5.39 15.27
N THR A 14 5.10 -5.37 16.20
CA THR A 14 4.91 -5.88 17.56
C THR A 14 4.91 -4.69 18.49
N ASP A 15 3.72 -4.43 19.05
CA ASP A 15 3.45 -3.53 20.19
C ASP A 15 3.51 -2.02 19.92
N PHE A 16 2.69 -1.54 18.98
CA PHE A 16 2.23 -0.14 19.02
C PHE A 16 0.70 -0.14 19.18
N ASP A 17 0.24 0.19 20.38
CA ASP A 17 -1.16 0.42 20.72
C ASP A 17 -1.71 1.54 19.81
N CYS A 18 -2.26 1.16 18.68
CA CYS A 18 -3.15 2.02 17.92
C CYS A 18 -4.51 1.93 18.64
N ASP A 19 -4.91 2.99 19.33
CA ASP A 19 -6.23 3.08 20.01
C ASP A 19 -7.41 3.03 19.02
N ILE A 20 -7.14 2.89 17.72
CA ILE A 20 -8.13 2.67 16.69
C ILE A 20 -8.37 1.16 16.52
N GLU A 21 -9.58 0.72 16.84
CA GLU A 21 -10.04 -0.62 16.47
C GLU A 21 -10.18 -0.73 14.93
N PHE A 22 -9.13 -1.24 14.27
CA PHE A 22 -9.23 -1.73 12.91
C PHE A 22 -9.67 -3.21 12.94
N PRO A 23 -10.56 -3.64 12.02
CA PRO A 23 -10.69 -5.07 11.79
C PRO A 23 -9.31 -5.62 11.41
N PRO A 24 -8.86 -6.72 12.02
CA PRO A 24 -7.48 -7.22 11.87
C PRO A 24 -7.20 -7.78 10.47
N THR A 25 -8.20 -7.85 9.59
CA THR A 25 -8.12 -8.48 8.28
C THR A 25 -9.22 -7.94 7.37
N LEU A 26 -8.95 -7.87 6.06
CA LEU A 26 -9.98 -7.66 5.05
C LEU A 26 -10.85 -8.92 4.96
N THR A 27 -12.16 -8.76 4.89
CA THR A 27 -13.12 -9.87 4.75
C THR A 27 -13.82 -9.87 3.40
N ALA A 28 -13.49 -8.90 2.55
CA ALA A 28 -14.11 -8.68 1.28
C ALA A 28 -13.91 -9.87 0.33
N THR A 29 -15.01 -10.40 -0.19
CA THR A 29 -15.01 -11.41 -1.26
C THR A 29 -15.51 -10.86 -2.59
N SER A 30 -15.73 -9.54 -2.68
CA SER A 30 -16.22 -8.88 -3.89
C SER A 30 -15.65 -7.46 -4.01
N PRO A 31 -15.60 -6.88 -5.23
CA PRO A 31 -15.10 -5.52 -5.42
C PRO A 31 -15.86 -4.46 -4.61
N LEU A 32 -17.19 -4.60 -4.47
CA LEU A 32 -18.00 -3.65 -3.71
C LEU A 32 -17.72 -3.75 -2.21
N ALA A 33 -17.63 -4.97 -1.66
CA ALA A 33 -17.27 -5.17 -0.26
C ALA A 33 -15.86 -4.62 0.03
N LEU A 34 -14.91 -4.84 -0.89
CA LEU A 34 -13.55 -4.32 -0.75
C LEU A 34 -13.53 -2.79 -0.75
N PHE A 35 -14.33 -2.17 -1.62
CA PHE A 35 -14.50 -0.72 -1.62
C PHE A 35 -15.04 -0.20 -0.29
N GLU A 36 -16.08 -0.83 0.27
CA GLU A 36 -16.67 -0.41 1.55
C GLU A 36 -15.68 -0.56 2.71
N GLU A 37 -14.94 -1.66 2.77
CA GLU A 37 -13.92 -1.90 3.79
C GLU A 37 -12.76 -0.91 3.68
N LEU A 38 -12.18 -0.73 2.49
CA LEU A 38 -11.06 0.20 2.28
C LEU A 38 -11.49 1.65 2.49
N ARG A 39 -12.72 2.04 2.12
CA ARG A 39 -13.26 3.36 2.46
C ARG A 39 -13.28 3.55 3.98
N GLY A 40 -13.76 2.56 4.72
CA GLY A 40 -13.77 2.62 6.19
C GLY A 40 -12.37 2.70 6.80
N VAL A 41 -11.38 2.00 6.23
CA VAL A 41 -9.97 2.12 6.64
C VAL A 41 -9.47 3.54 6.43
N VAL A 42 -9.64 4.08 5.22
CA VAL A 42 -9.16 5.43 4.89
C VAL A 42 -9.87 6.49 5.75
N GLU A 43 -11.18 6.37 5.99
CA GLU A 43 -11.93 7.27 6.88
C GLU A 43 -11.35 7.29 8.30
N ARG A 44 -10.99 6.12 8.85
CA ARG A 44 -10.37 6.03 10.18
C ARG A 44 -8.96 6.61 10.21
N CYS A 45 -8.13 6.31 9.21
CA CYS A 45 -6.77 6.86 9.15
C CYS A 45 -6.80 8.40 9.02
N LEU A 46 -7.67 8.94 8.16
CA LEU A 46 -7.86 10.39 8.02
C LEU A 46 -8.37 11.04 9.30
N ALA A 47 -9.30 10.39 10.01
CA ALA A 47 -9.80 10.91 11.28
C ALA A 47 -8.74 10.92 12.39
N HIS A 48 -7.76 10.03 12.33
CA HIS A 48 -6.64 9.99 13.27
C HIS A 48 -5.56 11.03 12.96
N GLY A 49 -5.25 11.23 11.67
CA GLY A 49 -4.28 12.24 11.22
C GLY A 49 -2.81 11.82 11.26
N ASP A 50 -2.49 10.63 11.79
CA ASP A 50 -1.11 10.12 11.87
C ASP A 50 -1.09 8.59 11.75
N CYS A 51 -1.37 8.09 10.56
CA CYS A 51 -1.56 6.67 10.28
C CYS A 51 -1.06 6.32 8.89
N PHE A 52 -0.52 5.12 8.74
CA PHE A 52 -0.33 4.51 7.43
C PHE A 52 -0.98 3.13 7.36
N PHE A 53 -1.36 2.74 6.15
CA PHE A 53 -1.88 1.40 5.87
C PHE A 53 -1.25 0.85 4.60
N ILE A 54 -1.10 -0.46 4.55
CA ILE A 54 -0.61 -1.21 3.40
C ILE A 54 -1.66 -2.27 3.08
N VAL A 55 -2.04 -2.37 1.81
CA VAL A 55 -2.84 -3.46 1.28
C VAL A 55 -1.98 -4.21 0.29
N GLU A 56 -1.67 -5.46 0.60
CA GLU A 56 -0.76 -6.27 -0.19
C GLU A 56 -1.37 -7.61 -0.58
N SER A 57 -0.79 -8.21 -1.62
CA SER A 57 -1.06 -9.59 -2.00
C SER A 57 0.25 -10.31 -2.21
N GLU A 58 0.51 -11.31 -1.37
CA GLU A 58 1.67 -12.19 -1.52
C GLU A 58 1.59 -13.01 -2.81
N VAL A 59 0.38 -13.34 -3.29
CA VAL A 59 0.15 -14.16 -4.49
C VAL A 59 0.69 -13.50 -5.75
N VAL A 60 0.47 -12.19 -5.90
CA VAL A 60 0.94 -11.42 -7.06
C VAL A 60 2.17 -10.57 -6.77
N HIS A 61 2.66 -10.56 -5.53
CA HIS A 61 3.77 -9.73 -5.04
C HIS A 61 3.58 -8.24 -5.34
N ARG A 62 2.41 -7.71 -4.96
CA ARG A 62 2.03 -6.30 -5.17
C ARG A 62 1.48 -5.68 -3.91
N TYR A 63 1.64 -4.37 -3.80
CA TYR A 63 1.00 -3.59 -2.76
C TYR A 63 0.52 -2.22 -3.27
N VAL A 64 -0.43 -1.68 -2.53
CA VAL A 64 -0.73 -0.26 -2.45
C VAL A 64 -0.62 0.16 -0.99
N GLN A 65 -0.30 1.42 -0.73
CA GLN A 65 -0.28 1.96 0.62
C GLN A 65 -0.86 3.36 0.65
N GLY A 66 -1.29 3.79 1.83
CA GLY A 66 -1.69 5.15 2.10
C GLY A 66 -1.01 5.66 3.36
N LEU A 67 -0.47 6.87 3.28
CA LEU A 67 0.09 7.62 4.41
C LEU A 67 -0.80 8.85 4.62
N VAL A 68 -1.30 9.02 5.84
CA VAL A 68 -1.97 10.24 6.28
C VAL A 68 -0.97 11.11 7.00
N ASP A 69 -0.90 12.37 6.59
CA ASP A 69 -0.12 13.42 7.24
C ASP A 69 -0.94 14.73 7.34
N ASP A 70 -0.32 15.80 7.85
CA ASP A 70 -0.96 17.11 8.02
C ASP A 70 -1.48 17.71 6.70
N ASP A 71 -0.92 17.33 5.55
CA ASP A 71 -1.27 17.85 4.23
C ASP A 71 -2.39 17.00 3.56
N GLY A 72 -2.69 15.81 4.09
CA GLY A 72 -3.82 14.98 3.68
C GLY A 72 -3.45 13.50 3.55
N LEU A 73 -3.72 12.92 2.38
CA LEU A 73 -3.46 11.50 2.10
C LEU A 73 -2.56 11.34 0.88
N VAL A 74 -1.43 10.67 1.09
CA VAL A 74 -0.55 10.22 0.02
C VAL A 74 -0.79 8.75 -0.22
N LEU A 75 -1.27 8.40 -1.41
CA LEU A 75 -1.36 7.04 -1.88
C LEU A 75 -0.10 6.67 -2.64
N GLU A 76 0.36 5.44 -2.46
CA GLU A 76 1.41 4.84 -3.28
C GLU A 76 1.01 3.47 -3.83
N SER A 77 1.55 3.15 -4.99
CA SER A 77 1.48 1.83 -5.62
C SER A 77 2.87 1.43 -6.06
N VAL A 78 3.20 0.15 -5.88
CA VAL A 78 4.53 -0.40 -6.21
C VAL A 78 5.00 0.00 -7.61
N SER A 79 6.30 0.27 -7.76
CA SER A 79 6.96 0.46 -9.05
C SER A 79 7.95 -0.67 -9.36
N ASN A 80 8.31 -0.81 -10.64
CA ASN A 80 9.35 -1.78 -11.05
C ASN A 80 10.73 -1.41 -10.49
N THR A 81 10.97 -0.13 -10.24
CA THR A 81 12.22 0.34 -9.63
C THR A 81 12.33 -0.15 -8.20
N SER A 82 11.23 -0.08 -7.43
CA SER A 82 11.18 -0.50 -6.02
C SER A 82 11.23 -2.01 -5.82
N LEU A 83 10.83 -2.81 -6.82
CA LEU A 83 10.87 -4.27 -6.73
C LEU A 83 12.29 -4.85 -6.87
N GLY A 84 13.25 -4.08 -7.38
CA GLY A 84 14.58 -4.59 -7.74
C GLY A 84 14.56 -5.48 -8.98
N ASN A 85 15.71 -5.68 -9.62
CA ASN A 85 15.78 -6.24 -10.98
C ASN A 85 15.21 -7.67 -11.14
N GLU A 86 15.44 -8.55 -10.15
CA GLU A 86 14.98 -9.94 -10.22
C GLU A 86 13.46 -10.02 -10.08
N CYS A 87 12.90 -9.43 -9.03
CA CYS A 87 11.45 -9.40 -8.82
C CYS A 87 10.72 -8.58 -9.90
N ALA A 88 11.29 -7.48 -10.39
CA ALA A 88 10.71 -6.71 -11.48
C ALA A 88 10.68 -7.45 -12.82
N THR A 89 11.54 -8.45 -13.04
CA THR A 89 11.50 -9.25 -14.27
C THR A 89 10.30 -10.18 -14.29
N GLU A 90 9.96 -10.77 -13.13
CA GLU A 90 8.91 -11.77 -13.00
C GLU A 90 7.54 -11.14 -12.64
N HIS A 91 7.57 -10.18 -11.72
CA HIS A 91 6.42 -9.53 -11.13
C HIS A 91 6.40 -8.03 -11.44
N GLY A 92 7.09 -7.55 -12.49
CA GLY A 92 7.07 -6.15 -12.89
C GLY A 92 5.73 -5.74 -13.52
N LEU A 93 5.33 -4.48 -13.33
CA LEU A 93 4.21 -3.86 -14.04
C LEU A 93 4.54 -3.80 -15.53
N SER A 94 3.64 -4.32 -16.34
CA SER A 94 3.74 -4.20 -17.80
C SER A 94 3.56 -2.74 -18.24
N ALA A 95 3.91 -2.45 -19.49
CA ALA A 95 3.64 -1.13 -20.08
C ALA A 95 2.14 -0.81 -20.18
N GLU A 96 1.27 -1.82 -20.14
CA GLU A 96 -0.18 -1.61 -20.07
C GLU A 96 -0.64 -1.22 -18.67
N ASP A 97 -0.12 -1.91 -17.66
CA ASP A 97 -0.41 -1.65 -16.24
C ASP A 97 0.00 -0.22 -15.87
N GLN A 98 1.21 0.20 -16.28
CA GLN A 98 1.69 1.57 -16.07
C GLN A 98 0.82 2.62 -16.77
N ARG A 99 0.36 2.35 -18.00
CA ARG A 99 -0.61 3.23 -18.68
C ARG A 99 -1.96 3.25 -17.96
N HIS A 100 -2.35 2.16 -17.31
CA HIS A 100 -3.58 2.11 -16.54
C HIS A 100 -3.46 2.96 -15.26
N LEU A 101 -2.36 2.85 -14.52
CA LEU A 101 -2.07 3.71 -13.38
C LEU A 101 -2.15 5.19 -13.77
N ALA A 102 -1.52 5.58 -14.88
CA ALA A 102 -1.62 6.96 -15.37
C ALA A 102 -3.06 7.41 -15.65
N ARG A 103 -3.93 6.54 -16.19
CA ARG A 103 -5.36 6.84 -16.41
C ARG A 103 -6.15 6.97 -15.12
N LEU A 104 -5.77 6.22 -14.09
CA LEU A 104 -6.32 6.33 -12.73
C LEU A 104 -5.79 7.57 -11.99
N GLY A 105 -4.94 8.39 -12.62
CA GLY A 105 -4.43 9.64 -12.07
C GLY A 105 -3.20 9.48 -11.17
N TRP A 106 -2.54 8.33 -11.19
CA TRP A 106 -1.26 8.15 -10.52
C TRP A 106 -0.15 8.91 -11.26
N ALA A 107 0.69 9.60 -10.52
CA ALA A 107 1.94 10.14 -11.03
C ALA A 107 3.01 9.02 -11.11
N PRO A 108 3.86 9.03 -12.14
CA PRO A 108 4.94 8.06 -12.26
C PRO A 108 6.00 8.27 -11.16
N PRO A 109 6.79 7.24 -10.84
CA PRO A 109 7.91 7.37 -9.92
C PRO A 109 8.89 8.48 -10.33
N ASP A 110 9.46 9.16 -9.33
CA ASP A 110 10.53 10.15 -9.49
C ASP A 110 11.61 9.98 -8.40
N GLU A 111 12.60 10.87 -8.36
CA GLU A 111 13.70 10.81 -7.38
C GLU A 111 13.24 10.93 -5.92
N ARG A 112 12.07 11.54 -5.67
CA ARG A 112 11.51 11.76 -4.33
C ARG A 112 10.51 10.67 -3.94
N ASN A 113 9.82 10.12 -4.94
CA ASN A 113 8.78 9.11 -4.77
C ASN A 113 9.13 7.91 -5.65
N PRO A 114 9.82 6.89 -5.10
CA PRO A 114 10.25 5.73 -5.89
C PRO A 114 9.08 4.85 -6.37
N ASN A 115 7.88 5.06 -5.83
CA ASN A 115 6.64 4.39 -6.20
C ASN A 115 5.76 5.27 -7.10
N TRP A 116 4.75 4.67 -7.74
CA TRP A 116 3.66 5.44 -8.31
C TRP A 116 2.93 6.11 -7.17
N PHE A 117 2.61 7.40 -7.28
CA PHE A 117 2.07 8.15 -6.14
C PHE A 117 0.89 9.04 -6.54
N ARG A 118 0.05 9.37 -5.58
CA ARG A 118 -1.04 10.33 -5.74
C ARG A 118 -1.34 11.01 -4.42
N HIS A 119 -1.37 12.34 -4.44
CA HIS A 119 -1.79 13.15 -3.30
C HIS A 119 -3.29 13.43 -3.40
N LEU A 120 -3.98 13.32 -2.26
CA LEU A 120 -5.37 13.69 -2.09
C LEU A 120 -5.45 14.70 -0.95
N ASP A 121 -5.84 15.92 -1.28
CA ASP A 121 -5.97 17.00 -0.30
C ASP A 121 -7.02 16.63 0.76
N ALA A 122 -6.76 16.97 2.03
CA ALA A 122 -7.71 16.74 3.13
C ALA A 122 -9.06 17.46 2.89
N ASP A 123 -9.03 18.60 2.20
CA ASP A 123 -10.21 19.42 1.87
C ASP A 123 -10.98 18.95 0.62
N ALA A 124 -10.51 17.89 -0.06
CA ALA A 124 -11.21 17.34 -1.20
C ALA A 124 -12.62 16.87 -0.81
N HIS A 125 -13.58 16.94 -1.73
CA HIS A 125 -14.92 16.41 -1.47
C HIS A 125 -14.85 14.87 -1.43
N HIS A 126 -15.11 14.27 -0.26
CA HIS A 126 -15.09 12.82 -0.02
C HIS A 126 -13.73 12.13 -0.32
N PRO A 127 -12.64 12.53 0.37
CA PRO A 127 -11.30 12.04 0.07
C PRO A 127 -11.18 10.52 0.27
N ALA A 128 -11.86 9.97 1.28
CA ALA A 128 -11.83 8.54 1.56
C ALA A 128 -12.52 7.68 0.48
N ALA A 129 -13.65 8.15 -0.06
CA ALA A 129 -14.35 7.42 -1.12
C ALA A 129 -13.54 7.41 -2.42
N LEU A 130 -12.94 8.55 -2.77
CA LEU A 130 -12.05 8.65 -3.93
C LEU A 130 -10.80 7.78 -3.75
N ALA A 131 -10.16 7.82 -2.56
CA ALA A 131 -9.02 6.99 -2.25
C ALA A 131 -9.36 5.49 -2.36
N ALA A 132 -10.46 5.05 -1.76
CA ALA A 132 -10.89 3.66 -1.84
C ALA A 132 -11.17 3.22 -3.28
N GLU A 133 -11.80 4.06 -4.10
CA GLU A 133 -12.01 3.76 -5.52
C GLU A 133 -10.67 3.56 -6.23
N ILE A 134 -9.72 4.48 -6.05
CA ILE A 134 -8.39 4.39 -6.67
C ILE A 134 -7.67 3.11 -6.22
N LEU A 135 -7.68 2.80 -4.92
CA LEU A 135 -7.02 1.62 -4.36
C LEU A 135 -7.62 0.33 -4.91
N VAL A 136 -8.95 0.19 -4.87
CA VAL A 136 -9.66 -1.00 -5.39
C VAL A 136 -9.36 -1.20 -6.87
N ARG A 137 -9.48 -0.13 -7.68
CA ARG A 137 -9.23 -0.24 -9.11
C ARG A 137 -7.78 -0.57 -9.42
N THR A 138 -6.83 -0.03 -8.67
CA THR A 138 -5.42 -0.42 -8.80
C THR A 138 -5.21 -1.89 -8.43
N LEU A 139 -5.72 -2.35 -7.28
CA LEU A 139 -5.54 -3.73 -6.82
C LEU A 139 -6.15 -4.74 -7.81
N LEU A 140 -7.38 -4.51 -8.26
CA LEU A 140 -8.11 -5.47 -9.08
C LEU A 140 -7.77 -5.36 -10.58
N GLU A 141 -7.70 -4.13 -11.11
CA GLU A 141 -7.58 -3.91 -12.56
C GLU A 141 -6.12 -3.84 -13.04
N VAL A 142 -5.18 -3.47 -12.15
CA VAL A 142 -3.75 -3.31 -12.49
C VAL A 142 -2.95 -4.46 -11.91
N HIS A 143 -3.05 -4.66 -10.60
CA HIS A 143 -2.28 -5.68 -9.88
C HIS A 143 -2.86 -7.07 -10.05
N ARG A 144 -4.13 -7.17 -10.50
CA ARG A 144 -4.85 -8.43 -10.72
C ARG A 144 -4.89 -9.28 -9.44
N ALA A 145 -4.90 -8.64 -8.28
CA ALA A 145 -5.07 -9.28 -6.99
C ALA A 145 -6.56 -9.58 -6.78
N GLU A 146 -6.90 -10.78 -6.33
CA GLU A 146 -8.28 -11.10 -5.96
C GLU A 146 -8.54 -10.66 -4.52
N PRO A 147 -9.75 -10.16 -4.17
CA PRO A 147 -10.06 -9.71 -2.82
C PRO A 147 -9.70 -10.70 -1.68
N PRO A 148 -9.91 -12.03 -1.84
CA PRO A 148 -9.52 -13.00 -0.80
C PRO A 148 -8.02 -13.15 -0.58
N ASP A 149 -7.19 -12.68 -1.52
CA ASP A 149 -5.72 -12.77 -1.47
C ASP A 149 -5.08 -11.46 -0.96
N LEU A 150 -5.89 -10.58 -0.37
CA LEU A 150 -5.46 -9.27 0.14
C LEU A 150 -5.34 -9.28 1.65
N ASP A 151 -4.17 -8.86 2.11
CA ASP A 151 -3.90 -8.59 3.51
C ASP A 151 -3.87 -7.08 3.76
N LEU A 152 -4.26 -6.69 4.98
CA LEU A 152 -4.25 -5.29 5.43
C LEU A 152 -3.35 -5.17 6.65
N ILE A 153 -2.40 -4.25 6.55
CA ILE A 153 -1.55 -3.83 7.65
C ILE A 153 -1.88 -2.37 7.94
N VAL A 154 -2.13 -2.02 9.20
CA VAL A 154 -2.35 -0.63 9.63
C VAL A 154 -1.44 -0.32 10.81
N CYS A 155 -0.77 0.82 10.72
CA CYS A 155 0.25 1.24 11.68
C CYS A 155 0.12 2.72 11.99
N HIS A 156 0.56 3.09 13.19
CA HIS A 156 0.76 4.49 13.57
C HIS A 156 2.13 4.97 13.04
N ALA A 157 2.21 6.19 12.53
CA ALA A 157 3.49 6.82 12.23
C ALA A 157 4.09 7.41 13.52
N ALA A 158 4.40 6.55 14.50
CA ALA A 158 5.02 6.99 15.75
C ALA A 158 6.49 7.36 15.47
N GLU A 159 6.78 8.67 15.48
CA GLU A 159 8.04 9.30 15.07
C GLU A 159 8.27 9.28 13.55
N PRO A 160 8.99 10.27 12.97
CA PRO A 160 9.15 10.34 11.52
C PRO A 160 9.80 9.04 11.04
N ALA A 161 8.96 8.16 10.49
CA ALA A 161 9.40 6.94 9.88
C ALA A 161 10.39 7.36 8.80
N GLU A 162 11.67 7.15 9.07
CA GLU A 162 12.70 7.24 8.06
C GLU A 162 12.19 6.37 6.92
N ARG A 163 11.85 6.98 5.77
CA ARG A 163 11.28 6.28 4.62
C ARG A 163 12.20 5.11 4.29
N VAL A 164 11.86 3.90 4.73
CA VAL A 164 12.68 2.73 4.46
C VAL A 164 12.46 2.40 2.99
N PRO A 165 13.48 2.55 2.14
CA PRO A 165 13.35 2.15 0.75
C PRO A 165 13.17 0.63 0.75
N VAL A 166 12.08 0.16 0.14
CA VAL A 166 11.95 -1.25 -0.21
C VAL A 166 13.11 -1.57 -1.16
N GLY A 167 14.14 -2.26 -0.66
CA GLY A 167 15.36 -2.58 -1.39
C GLY A 167 16.70 -2.26 -0.71
N ALA A 168 16.73 -1.67 0.50
CA ALA A 168 17.99 -1.51 1.23
C ALA A 168 18.35 -2.80 1.99
N ASP A 169 19.12 -3.67 1.34
CA ASP A 169 19.88 -4.72 2.03
C ASP A 169 20.87 -4.07 3.03
N PRO A 170 20.80 -4.35 4.34
CA PRO A 170 21.76 -3.80 5.31
C PRO A 170 23.16 -4.42 5.23
N ASN A 171 23.42 -5.34 4.29
CA ASN A 171 24.71 -6.03 4.13
C ASN A 171 25.42 -5.78 2.77
N ARG A 172 25.36 -4.57 2.22
CA ARG A 172 26.27 -4.15 1.13
C ARG A 172 27.11 -2.93 1.46
#